data_AF-A0A958G3W6-F1
#
_entry.id   AF-A0A958G3W6-F1
#
_cell.length_a   1.000
_cell.length_b   1.000
_cell.length_c   1.000
_cell.angle_alpha   90.00
_cell.angle_beta   90.00
_cell.angle_gamma   90.00
#
_symmetry.space_group_name_H-M   'P 1'
#
loop_
_entity.id
_entity.type
_entity.pdbx_description
1 polymer ?
#
loop_
_entity_poly.entity_id
_entity_poly.type
_entity_poly.pdbx_seq_one_letter_code
_entity_poly.pdbx_strand_id
1 'polypeptide(L)'
;MPSTTNQPANKPVIFLAFANDRVDNTAYLRNLPIEMDGIRKALQKARQAGLCEVVERANTTVENILDVFQEYRDRIAIFHYGGHADSYELLLESLSGEHAVAHSEGLVSFLARQKGLQMVFINGCCSQQQALDLVEAGVPAVVGTSQKIDDQVATDLSIRFYKGLSAGAGIDRAWSEAIDQIKLQKGDAASTHRGGNRRKAEDRASDQFPWQLYYREGA
;
A
#
# COMPACT_ATOMS: atom_id res chain seq x y z
N MET A 1 4.64 13.35 -45.50
CA MET A 1 4.26 13.77 -44.15
C MET A 1 3.75 12.55 -43.41
N PRO A 2 4.42 12.06 -42.35
CA PRO A 2 3.83 11.04 -41.53
C PRO A 2 2.84 11.70 -40.58
N SER A 3 1.61 11.19 -40.64
CA SER A 3 0.50 11.46 -39.75
C SER A 3 0.93 11.37 -38.28
N THR A 4 0.68 12.44 -37.52
CA THR A 4 0.70 12.43 -36.06
C THR A 4 -0.44 11.55 -35.56
N THR A 5 -0.19 10.25 -35.46
CA THR A 5 -0.98 9.37 -34.59
C THR A 5 -0.78 9.90 -33.17
N ASN A 6 -1.84 10.51 -32.64
CA ASN A 6 -1.94 10.93 -31.25
C ASN A 6 -1.87 9.66 -30.38
N GLN A 7 -0.66 9.22 -30.02
CA GLN A 7 -0.51 8.24 -28.94
C GLN A 7 -1.15 8.88 -27.70
N PRO A 8 -2.12 8.23 -27.03
CA PRO A 8 -2.58 8.73 -25.75
C PRO A 8 -1.35 8.87 -24.86
N ALA A 9 -1.14 10.06 -24.28
CA ALA A 9 -0.07 10.29 -23.33
C ALA A 9 -0.03 9.12 -22.33
N ASN A 10 1.15 8.52 -22.13
CA ASN A 10 1.30 7.30 -21.37
C ASN A 10 0.99 7.58 -19.88
N LYS A 11 -0.28 7.44 -19.49
CA LYS A 11 -0.77 7.83 -18.16
C LYS A 11 -0.16 6.94 -17.08
N PRO A 12 0.20 7.49 -15.91
CA PRO A 12 0.60 6.69 -14.77
C PRO A 12 -0.58 5.81 -14.31
N VAL A 13 -0.24 4.61 -13.86
CA VAL A 13 -1.20 3.62 -13.36
C VAL A 13 -1.09 3.56 -11.84
N ILE A 14 -2.22 3.62 -11.16
CA ILE A 14 -2.36 3.30 -9.74
C ILE A 14 -2.93 1.88 -9.67
N PHE A 15 -2.13 0.93 -9.19
CA PHE A 15 -2.53 -0.45 -9.04
C PHE A 15 -2.94 -0.71 -7.58
N LEU A 16 -4.20 -1.09 -7.37
CA LEU A 16 -4.76 -1.46 -6.08
C LEU A 16 -4.94 -2.98 -6.00
N ALA A 17 -4.17 -3.62 -5.14
CA ALA A 17 -4.15 -5.04 -4.90
C ALA A 17 -4.65 -5.34 -3.49
N PHE A 18 -5.66 -6.20 -3.37
CA PHE A 18 -6.19 -6.60 -2.07
C PHE A 18 -6.14 -8.11 -1.93
N ALA A 19 -5.55 -8.61 -0.84
CA ALA A 19 -5.50 -10.03 -0.51
C ALA A 19 -6.23 -10.26 0.82
N ASN A 20 -7.19 -11.19 0.83
CA ASN A 20 -8.01 -11.48 2.00
C ASN A 20 -8.04 -12.98 2.23
N ASP A 21 -8.05 -13.40 3.49
CA ASP A 21 -8.27 -14.79 3.85
C ASP A 21 -9.75 -15.12 3.71
N ARG A 22 -10.09 -16.06 2.85
CA ARG A 22 -11.47 -16.52 2.60
C ARG A 22 -11.78 -17.87 3.20
N VAL A 23 -10.78 -18.52 3.79
CA VAL A 23 -10.89 -19.86 4.37
C VAL A 23 -11.12 -19.74 5.86
N ASP A 24 -10.36 -18.87 6.54
CA ASP A 24 -10.54 -18.58 7.96
C ASP A 24 -11.35 -17.28 8.17
N ASN A 25 -12.60 -17.45 8.62
CA ASN A 25 -13.49 -16.33 8.94
C ASN A 25 -12.96 -15.41 10.06
N THR A 26 -12.03 -15.88 10.90
CA THR A 26 -11.42 -15.07 11.96
C THR A 26 -10.28 -14.19 11.45
N ALA A 27 -9.64 -14.61 10.35
CA ALA A 27 -8.67 -13.82 9.62
C ALA A 27 -9.32 -12.93 8.54
N TYR A 28 -10.62 -13.06 8.26
CA TYR A 28 -11.27 -12.26 7.22
C TYR A 28 -11.27 -10.75 7.55
N LEU A 29 -10.58 -9.95 6.73
CA LEU A 29 -10.54 -8.49 6.83
C LEU A 29 -11.78 -7.90 6.14
N ARG A 30 -12.72 -7.38 6.93
CA ARG A 30 -14.05 -6.98 6.43
C ARG A 30 -14.02 -5.67 5.66
N ASN A 31 -13.05 -4.80 5.95
CA ASN A 31 -13.02 -3.48 5.35
C ASN A 31 -12.24 -3.41 4.04
N LEU A 32 -11.50 -4.45 3.60
CA LEU A 32 -10.79 -4.39 2.31
C LEU A 32 -11.69 -4.04 1.11
N PRO A 33 -12.93 -4.56 0.97
CA PRO A 33 -13.84 -4.10 -0.08
C PRO A 33 -14.26 -2.62 0.06
N ILE A 34 -14.38 -2.13 1.30
CA ILE A 34 -14.72 -0.74 1.62
C ILE A 34 -13.54 0.18 1.29
N GLU A 35 -12.33 -0.22 1.65
CA GLU A 35 -11.09 0.46 1.31
C GLU A 35 -10.92 0.56 -0.21
N MET A 36 -11.00 -0.56 -0.93
CA MET A 36 -10.91 -0.58 -2.38
C MET A 36 -11.93 0.37 -3.05
N ASP A 37 -13.19 0.29 -2.63
CA ASP A 37 -14.24 1.16 -3.18
C ASP A 37 -14.05 2.63 -2.81
N GLY A 38 -13.61 2.91 -1.58
CA GLY A 38 -13.31 4.25 -1.11
C GLY A 38 -12.16 4.89 -1.87
N ILE A 39 -11.07 4.16 -2.12
CA ILE A 39 -9.93 4.62 -2.92
C ILE A 39 -10.36 4.82 -4.38
N ARG A 40 -11.11 3.89 -4.97
CA ARG A 40 -11.67 4.04 -6.33
C ARG A 40 -12.48 5.32 -6.47
N LYS A 41 -13.36 5.61 -5.51
CA LYS A 41 -14.16 6.84 -5.48
C LYS A 41 -13.28 8.08 -5.29
N ALA A 42 -12.26 8.01 -4.43
CA ALA A 42 -11.31 9.10 -4.24
C ALA A 42 -10.57 9.47 -5.54
N LEU A 43 -10.20 8.47 -6.34
CA LEU A 43 -9.47 8.63 -7.60
C LEU A 43 -10.37 8.94 -8.81
N GLN A 44 -11.70 8.87 -8.67
CA GLN A 44 -12.64 8.96 -9.78
C GLN A 44 -12.48 10.25 -10.60
N LYS A 45 -12.34 11.41 -9.94
CA LYS A 45 -12.17 12.70 -10.62
C LYS A 45 -10.87 12.77 -11.42
N ALA A 46 -9.76 12.30 -10.83
CA ALA A 46 -8.47 12.24 -11.51
C ALA A 46 -8.51 11.31 -12.74
N ARG A 47 -9.19 10.16 -12.62
CA ARG A 47 -9.40 9.22 -13.74
C ARG A 47 -10.26 9.85 -14.86
N GLN A 48 -11.35 10.52 -14.51
CA GLN A 48 -12.23 11.21 -15.46
C GLN A 48 -11.51 12.38 -16.17
N ALA A 49 -10.63 13.09 -15.46
CA ALA A 49 -9.76 14.12 -16.02
C ALA A 49 -8.59 13.55 -16.84
N GLY A 50 -8.44 12.22 -16.89
CA GLY A 50 -7.39 11.56 -17.65
C GLY A 50 -5.99 11.68 -17.04
N LEU A 51 -5.87 11.97 -15.74
CA LEU A 51 -4.58 12.13 -15.04
C LEU A 51 -3.91 10.79 -14.72
N CYS A 52 -4.71 9.74 -14.51
CA CYS A 52 -4.21 8.41 -14.20
C CYS A 52 -5.16 7.32 -14.70
N GLU A 53 -4.64 6.10 -14.78
CA GLU A 53 -5.42 4.87 -14.86
C GLU A 53 -5.46 4.21 -13.48
N VAL A 54 -6.53 3.47 -13.19
CA VAL A 54 -6.69 2.74 -11.92
C VAL A 54 -7.00 1.29 -12.27
N VAL A 55 -6.14 0.38 -11.79
CA VAL A 55 -6.29 -1.07 -11.96
C VAL A 55 -6.52 -1.66 -10.59
N GLU A 56 -7.48 -2.57 -10.49
CA GLU A 56 -7.89 -3.12 -9.20
C GLU A 56 -7.96 -4.64 -9.29
N ARG A 57 -7.45 -5.32 -8.27
CA ARG A 57 -7.55 -6.78 -8.10
C ARG A 57 -7.96 -7.08 -6.66
N ALA A 58 -9.13 -7.68 -6.50
CA ALA A 58 -9.58 -8.21 -5.21
C ALA A 58 -9.19 -9.69 -5.10
N ASN A 59 -8.79 -10.11 -3.90
CA ASN A 59 -8.33 -11.48 -3.60
C ASN A 59 -7.16 -11.89 -4.50
N THR A 60 -6.20 -10.99 -4.63
CA THR A 60 -5.06 -11.17 -5.54
C THR A 60 -4.10 -12.22 -5.00
N THR A 61 -3.48 -12.96 -5.92
CA THR A 61 -2.29 -13.78 -5.67
C THR A 61 -1.02 -13.04 -6.11
N VAL A 62 0.14 -13.63 -5.82
CA VAL A 62 1.44 -13.19 -6.38
C VAL A 62 1.40 -13.15 -7.90
N GLU A 63 0.95 -14.23 -8.52
CA GLU A 63 0.88 -14.36 -9.98
C GLU A 63 0.04 -13.21 -10.58
N ASN A 64 -1.12 -12.90 -9.99
CA ASN A 64 -1.93 -11.78 -10.46
C ASN A 64 -1.23 -10.42 -10.34
N ILE A 65 -0.42 -10.22 -9.30
CA ILE A 65 0.37 -8.99 -9.14
C ILE A 65 1.44 -8.92 -10.22
N LEU A 66 2.19 -9.99 -10.44
CA LEU A 66 3.21 -10.06 -11.49
C LEU A 66 2.61 -9.81 -12.87
N ASP A 67 1.49 -10.45 -13.18
CA ASP A 67 0.80 -10.31 -14.47
C ASP A 67 0.39 -8.85 -14.72
N VAL A 68 -0.14 -8.16 -13.70
CA VAL A 68 -0.50 -6.75 -13.82
C VAL A 68 0.74 -5.88 -14.04
N PHE A 69 1.83 -6.10 -13.30
CA PHE A 69 3.08 -5.37 -13.57
C PHE A 69 3.66 -5.67 -14.96
N GLN A 70 3.49 -6.89 -15.48
CA GLN A 70 3.89 -7.22 -16.85
C GLN A 70 2.98 -6.59 -17.92
N GLU A 71 1.67 -6.55 -17.68
CA GLU A 71 0.66 -5.95 -18.57
C GLU A 71 0.90 -4.45 -18.72
N TYR A 72 1.09 -3.74 -17.59
CA TYR A 72 1.23 -2.28 -17.58
C TYR A 72 2.68 -1.80 -17.68
N ARG A 73 3.67 -2.69 -17.50
CA ARG A 73 5.11 -2.38 -17.55
C ARG A 73 5.47 -1.19 -16.64
N ASP A 74 6.50 -0.42 -17.00
CA ASP A 74 7.03 0.78 -16.31
C ASP A 74 6.01 1.95 -16.16
N ARG A 75 4.69 1.69 -16.25
CA ARG A 75 3.64 2.69 -16.06
C ARG A 75 3.05 2.72 -14.65
N ILE A 76 3.18 1.63 -13.89
CA ILE A 76 2.67 1.59 -12.51
C ILE A 76 3.49 2.55 -11.67
N ALA A 77 2.86 3.65 -11.26
CA ALA A 77 3.48 4.69 -10.47
C ALA A 77 3.24 4.50 -8.97
N ILE A 78 2.08 3.95 -8.61
CA ILE A 78 1.72 3.65 -7.23
C ILE A 78 1.20 2.22 -7.17
N PHE A 79 1.76 1.42 -6.27
CA PHE A 79 1.26 0.09 -5.92
C PHE A 79 0.72 0.11 -4.49
N HIS A 80 -0.58 -0.09 -4.33
CA HIS A 80 -1.25 -0.22 -3.04
C HIS A 80 -1.55 -1.68 -2.77
N TYR A 81 -1.08 -2.19 -1.64
CA TYR A 81 -1.44 -3.50 -1.14
C TYR A 81 -2.25 -3.36 0.14
N GLY A 82 -3.43 -3.97 0.19
CA GLY A 82 -4.25 -4.11 1.40
C GLY A 82 -4.48 -5.58 1.74
N GLY A 83 -4.12 -6.01 2.95
CA GLY A 83 -4.21 -7.41 3.35
C GLY A 83 -3.41 -7.69 4.62
N HIS A 84 -3.29 -8.96 4.99
CA HIS A 84 -2.45 -9.35 6.14
C HIS A 84 -0.97 -9.13 5.84
N ALA A 85 -0.22 -8.78 6.89
CA ALA A 85 1.23 -8.73 6.88
C ALA A 85 1.82 -10.05 6.41
N ASP A 86 1.37 -11.14 7.02
CA ASP A 86 1.79 -12.50 6.76
C ASP A 86 1.45 -12.90 5.33
N SER A 87 0.35 -12.38 4.76
CA SER A 87 0.02 -12.60 3.35
C SER A 87 0.94 -11.82 2.41
N TYR A 88 1.47 -10.68 2.82
CA TYR A 88 2.50 -9.94 2.08
C TYR A 88 3.88 -10.59 2.24
N GLU A 89 4.20 -11.13 3.41
CA GLU A 89 5.39 -11.96 3.63
C GLU A 89 5.31 -13.25 2.81
N LEU A 90 4.19 -13.94 2.79
CA LEU A 90 3.96 -15.09 1.90
C LEU A 90 4.01 -14.68 0.41
N LEU A 91 3.55 -13.47 0.08
CA LEU A 91 3.67 -12.88 -1.26
C LEU A 91 5.15 -12.67 -1.63
N LEU A 92 5.97 -12.25 -0.67
CA LEU A 92 7.42 -12.11 -0.79
C LEU A 92 8.06 -13.50 -0.99
N GLU A 93 7.68 -14.50 -0.17
CA GLU A 93 8.26 -15.85 -0.13
C GLU A 93 7.94 -16.71 -1.37
N SER A 94 6.76 -16.54 -1.96
CA SER A 94 6.26 -17.38 -3.05
C SER A 94 6.97 -17.18 -4.41
N LEU A 95 7.89 -16.21 -4.53
CA LEU A 95 8.54 -15.86 -5.80
C LEU A 95 9.76 -16.71 -6.17
N SER A 96 10.14 -17.64 -5.32
CA SER A 96 11.25 -18.56 -5.57
C SER A 96 10.76 -19.99 -5.49
N GLY A 97 10.75 -20.67 -6.64
CA GLY A 97 10.67 -22.12 -6.67
C GLY A 97 11.71 -22.74 -5.72
N GLU A 98 11.26 -23.76 -4.99
CA GLU A 98 11.97 -24.61 -4.01
C GLU A 98 13.37 -24.14 -3.57
N HIS A 99 13.47 -23.46 -2.41
CA HIS A 99 14.44 -23.69 -1.32
C HIS A 99 14.37 -22.58 -0.24
N ALA A 100 13.66 -22.90 0.85
CA ALA A 100 13.12 -22.12 1.98
C ALA A 100 13.98 -21.11 2.79
N VAL A 101 15.04 -20.47 2.25
CA VAL A 101 15.89 -19.57 3.09
C VAL A 101 16.28 -18.24 2.42
N ALA A 102 15.88 -17.96 1.17
CA ALA A 102 16.32 -16.77 0.40
C ALA A 102 15.17 -15.85 -0.02
N HIS A 103 14.11 -15.77 0.78
CA HIS A 103 12.75 -15.70 0.25
C HIS A 103 12.06 -14.33 0.31
N SER A 104 12.63 -13.30 0.96
CA SER A 104 12.07 -11.94 0.90
C SER A 104 12.64 -11.08 -0.25
N GLU A 105 13.78 -11.49 -0.83
CA GLU A 105 14.50 -10.69 -1.84
C GLU A 105 13.77 -10.59 -3.18
N GLY A 106 12.92 -11.57 -3.52
CA GLY A 106 12.30 -11.71 -4.84
C GLY A 106 11.37 -10.55 -5.21
N LEU A 107 10.37 -10.26 -4.38
CA LEU A 107 9.40 -9.18 -4.67
C LEU A 107 10.05 -7.81 -4.47
N VAL A 108 10.92 -7.65 -3.46
CA VAL A 108 11.67 -6.40 -3.24
C VAL A 108 12.50 -6.06 -4.47
N SER A 109 13.31 -7.00 -4.95
CA SER A 109 14.09 -6.83 -6.18
C SER A 109 13.21 -6.60 -7.40
N PHE A 110 12.07 -7.29 -7.48
CA PHE A 110 11.12 -7.11 -8.58
C PHE A 110 10.55 -5.68 -8.59
N LEU A 111 10.01 -5.20 -7.47
CA LEU A 111 9.40 -3.88 -7.34
C LEU A 111 10.43 -2.76 -7.55
N ALA A 112 11.64 -2.91 -6.99
CA ALA A 112 12.73 -1.96 -7.17
C ALA A 112 13.18 -1.79 -8.63
N ARG A 113 12.99 -2.82 -9.47
CA ARG A 113 13.32 -2.76 -10.92
C ARG A 113 12.26 -2.07 -11.76
N GLN A 114 11.08 -1.77 -11.21
CA GLN A 114 9.99 -1.12 -11.94
C GLN A 114 10.27 0.37 -12.07
N LYS A 115 10.65 0.85 -13.27
CA LYS A 115 11.14 2.22 -13.43
C LYS A 115 10.06 3.28 -13.22
N GLY A 116 8.81 2.90 -13.48
CA GLY A 116 7.66 3.77 -13.25
C GLY A 116 7.31 3.94 -11.77
N LEU A 117 7.69 2.99 -10.93
CA LEU A 117 7.19 2.90 -9.56
C LEU A 117 7.80 4.00 -8.69
N GLN A 118 6.94 4.90 -8.24
CA GLN A 118 7.31 6.01 -7.36
C GLN A 118 6.95 5.72 -5.91
N MET A 119 5.91 4.91 -5.68
CA MET A 119 5.44 4.64 -4.34
C MET A 119 4.87 3.23 -4.17
N VAL A 120 5.19 2.60 -3.05
CA VAL A 120 4.48 1.42 -2.56
C VAL A 120 3.74 1.78 -1.27
N PHE A 121 2.50 1.34 -1.14
CA PHE A 121 1.71 1.50 0.07
C PHE A 121 1.34 0.11 0.59
N ILE A 122 1.95 -0.32 1.70
CA ILE A 122 1.65 -1.60 2.34
C ILE A 122 0.69 -1.37 3.51
N ASN A 123 -0.61 -1.48 3.25
CA ASN A 123 -1.66 -1.37 4.26
C ASN A 123 -1.94 -2.75 4.89
N GLY A 124 -0.92 -3.28 5.55
CA GLY A 124 -0.98 -4.49 6.38
C GLY A 124 -0.28 -4.23 7.71
N CYS A 125 -0.55 -5.07 8.72
CA CYS A 125 0.12 -4.97 10.03
C CYS A 125 1.64 -5.16 9.90
N CYS A 126 2.42 -4.68 10.86
CA CYS A 126 3.85 -5.03 11.06
C CYS A 126 4.73 -5.03 9.78
N SER A 127 4.48 -4.17 8.80
CA SER A 127 5.16 -4.13 7.49
C SER A 127 6.39 -3.21 7.42
N GLN A 128 6.90 -2.76 8.57
CA GLN A 128 8.00 -1.77 8.64
C GLN A 128 9.29 -2.29 7.99
N GLN A 129 9.69 -3.53 8.26
CA GLN A 129 10.93 -4.06 7.70
C GLN A 129 10.86 -4.15 6.16
N GLN A 130 9.73 -4.60 5.62
CA GLN A 130 9.50 -4.67 4.18
C GLN A 130 9.54 -3.27 3.54
N ALA A 131 9.02 -2.26 4.23
CA ALA A 131 9.09 -0.89 3.75
C ALA A 131 10.53 -0.36 3.69
N LEU A 132 11.35 -0.68 4.71
CA LEU A 132 12.78 -0.35 4.75
C LEU A 132 13.55 -1.06 3.63
N ASP A 133 13.32 -2.37 3.44
CA ASP A 133 13.98 -3.16 2.39
C ASP A 133 13.67 -2.62 1.00
N LEU A 134 12.42 -2.19 0.75
CA LEU A 134 12.02 -1.60 -0.53
C LEU A 134 12.68 -0.25 -0.81
N VAL A 135 12.78 0.64 0.19
CA VAL A 135 13.48 1.92 -0.01
C VAL A 135 14.98 1.71 -0.20
N GLU A 136 15.59 0.78 0.53
CA GLU A 136 17.01 0.42 0.36
C GLU A 136 17.27 -0.16 -1.03
N ALA A 137 16.37 -1.02 -1.53
CA ALA A 137 16.46 -1.60 -2.87
C ALA A 137 16.23 -0.59 -4.01
N GLY A 138 15.65 0.58 -3.71
CA GLY A 138 15.57 1.69 -4.65
C GLY A 138 14.19 2.26 -4.93
N VAL A 139 13.13 1.75 -4.28
CA VAL A 139 11.77 2.31 -4.42
C VAL A 139 11.72 3.70 -3.77
N PRO A 140 11.29 4.78 -4.47
CA PRO A 140 11.45 6.14 -3.96
C PRO A 140 10.71 6.41 -2.64
N ALA A 141 9.48 5.93 -2.49
CA ALA A 141 8.67 6.13 -1.29
C ALA A 141 7.91 4.86 -0.91
N VAL A 142 7.87 4.52 0.38
CA VAL A 142 7.11 3.35 0.86
C VAL A 142 6.38 3.66 2.15
N VAL A 143 5.09 3.33 2.21
CA VAL A 143 4.32 3.33 3.46
C VAL A 143 4.30 1.92 4.03
N GLY A 144 4.61 1.80 5.33
CA GLY A 144 4.50 0.56 6.09
C GLY A 144 4.07 0.82 7.53
N THR A 145 3.87 -0.24 8.31
CA THR A 145 3.38 -0.16 9.68
C THR A 145 4.30 -0.86 10.68
N SER A 146 4.48 -0.26 11.85
CA SER A 146 5.39 -0.79 12.90
C SER A 146 4.76 -1.83 13.81
N GLN A 147 3.42 -1.95 13.81
CA GLN A 147 2.67 -2.78 14.74
C GLN A 147 1.32 -3.18 14.14
N LYS A 148 0.49 -3.87 14.94
CA LYS A 148 -0.89 -4.18 14.57
C LYS A 148 -1.72 -2.91 14.40
N ILE A 149 -2.56 -2.91 13.38
CA ILE A 149 -3.39 -1.78 12.97
C ILE A 149 -4.88 -2.15 13.00
N ASP A 150 -5.73 -1.13 13.15
CA ASP A 150 -7.18 -1.28 13.14
C ASP A 150 -7.68 -1.18 11.69
N ASP A 151 -8.50 -2.15 11.27
CA ASP A 151 -8.99 -2.28 9.89
C ASP A 151 -9.78 -1.03 9.43
N GLN A 152 -10.50 -0.38 10.35
CA GLN A 152 -11.22 0.86 10.04
C GLN A 152 -10.26 2.04 9.89
N VAL A 153 -9.26 2.16 10.77
CA VAL A 153 -8.23 3.21 10.65
C VAL A 153 -7.43 3.06 9.35
N ALA A 154 -7.05 1.83 9.00
CA ALA A 154 -6.37 1.51 7.75
C ALA A 154 -7.17 2.00 6.53
N THR A 155 -8.47 1.69 6.53
CA THR A 155 -9.41 2.09 5.48
C THR A 155 -9.54 3.62 5.37
N ASP A 156 -9.80 4.30 6.48
CA ASP A 156 -10.03 5.74 6.50
C ASP A 156 -8.78 6.55 6.11
N LEU A 157 -7.61 6.08 6.54
CA LEU A 157 -6.32 6.69 6.24
C LEU A 157 -6.02 6.61 4.75
N SER A 158 -6.13 5.42 4.14
CA SER A 158 -5.88 5.25 2.71
C SER A 158 -6.87 6.04 1.86
N ILE A 159 -8.16 6.06 2.21
CA ILE A 159 -9.15 6.88 1.50
C ILE A 159 -8.79 8.36 1.56
N ARG A 160 -8.36 8.88 2.71
CA ARG A 160 -7.97 10.29 2.82
C ARG A 160 -6.70 10.60 2.04
N PHE A 161 -5.70 9.73 2.11
CA PHE A 161 -4.47 9.85 1.36
C PHE A 161 -4.74 9.98 -0.15
N TYR A 162 -5.53 9.06 -0.74
CA TYR A 162 -5.85 9.11 -2.17
C TYR A 162 -6.77 10.26 -2.57
N LYS A 163 -7.58 10.81 -1.65
CA LYS A 163 -8.32 12.07 -1.90
C LYS A 163 -7.37 13.27 -2.02
N GLY A 164 -6.34 13.32 -1.18
CA GLY A 164 -5.30 14.35 -1.26
C GLY A 164 -4.56 14.29 -2.58
N LEU A 165 -4.07 13.09 -2.94
CA LEU A 165 -3.38 12.87 -4.21
C LEU A 165 -4.25 13.24 -5.42
N SER A 166 -5.52 12.80 -5.47
CA SER A 166 -6.41 13.09 -6.59
C SER A 166 -6.80 14.56 -6.70
N ALA A 167 -6.67 15.33 -5.61
CA ALA A 167 -6.83 16.78 -5.59
C ALA A 167 -5.55 17.55 -5.99
N GLY A 168 -4.47 16.85 -6.35
CA GLY A 168 -3.21 17.45 -6.78
C GLY A 168 -2.21 17.73 -5.66
N ALA A 169 -2.44 17.21 -4.45
CA ALA A 169 -1.42 17.25 -3.41
C ALA A 169 -0.26 16.30 -3.74
N GLY A 170 0.98 16.70 -3.40
CA GLY A 170 2.12 15.78 -3.39
C GLY A 170 2.02 14.73 -2.28
N ILE A 171 2.88 13.71 -2.32
CA ILE A 171 2.86 12.57 -1.39
C ILE A 171 2.92 13.04 0.07
N ASP A 172 3.88 13.90 0.44
CA ASP A 172 4.03 14.38 1.83
C ASP A 172 2.80 15.08 2.38
N ARG A 173 2.17 15.93 1.55
CA ARG A 173 0.99 16.68 1.94
C ARG A 173 -0.21 15.76 2.06
N ALA A 174 -0.43 14.89 1.07
CA ALA A 174 -1.51 13.90 1.11
C ALA A 174 -1.36 12.96 2.31
N TRP A 175 -0.13 12.58 2.65
CA TRP A 175 0.21 11.77 3.81
C TRP A 175 -0.10 12.50 5.11
N SER A 176 0.43 13.71 5.29
CA SER A 176 0.22 14.51 6.51
C SER A 176 -1.27 14.78 6.76
N GLU A 177 -2.02 15.15 5.73
CA GLU A 177 -3.47 15.38 5.83
C GLU A 177 -4.26 14.10 6.17
N ALA A 178 -3.78 12.93 5.75
CA ALA A 178 -4.38 11.64 6.12
C ALA A 178 -4.15 11.32 7.60
N ILE A 179 -2.93 11.52 8.09
CA ILE A 179 -2.58 11.35 9.50
C ILE A 179 -3.39 12.30 10.39
N ASP A 180 -3.49 13.57 10.00
CA ASP A 180 -4.25 14.59 10.75
C ASP A 180 -5.73 14.23 10.85
N GLN A 181 -6.32 13.70 9.77
CA GLN A 181 -7.71 13.23 9.81
C GLN A 181 -7.90 12.12 10.85
N ILE A 182 -7.01 11.13 10.89
CA ILE A 182 -7.12 10.02 11.85
C ILE A 182 -6.97 10.52 13.27
N LYS A 183 -5.97 11.38 13.53
CA LYS A 183 -5.77 11.99 14.86
C LYS A 183 -6.98 12.81 15.29
N LEU A 184 -7.60 13.56 14.38
CA LEU A 184 -8.82 14.34 14.68
C LEU A 184 -10.02 13.45 15.04
N GLN A 185 -10.20 12.32 14.34
CA GLN A 185 -11.34 11.43 14.53
C GLN A 185 -11.22 10.54 15.77
N LYS A 186 -9.99 10.14 16.12
CA LYS A 186 -9.73 9.12 17.16
C LYS A 186 -8.99 9.66 18.38
N GLY A 187 -8.50 10.90 18.34
CA GLY A 187 -7.52 11.42 19.30
C GLY A 187 -6.18 10.68 19.18
N ASP A 188 -5.28 10.89 20.14
CA ASP A 188 -4.00 10.14 20.21
C ASP A 188 -4.21 8.63 20.38
N ALA A 189 -5.43 8.18 20.71
CA ALA A 189 -5.73 6.76 20.92
C ALA A 189 -5.54 5.88 19.67
N ALA A 190 -5.46 6.45 18.47
CA ALA A 190 -5.09 5.70 17.26
C ALA A 190 -3.63 5.18 17.29
N SER A 191 -2.77 5.74 18.15
CA SER A 191 -1.43 5.20 18.44
C SER A 191 -1.47 3.98 19.38
N THR A 192 -2.50 3.88 20.22
CA THR A 192 -2.59 2.86 21.26
C THR A 192 -3.63 1.79 20.92
N HIS A 193 -3.19 0.63 20.46
CA HIS A 193 -4.00 -0.59 20.49
C HIS A 193 -4.21 -1.05 21.95
N ARG A 194 -5.06 -0.34 22.71
CA ARG A 194 -5.49 -0.80 24.04
C ARG A 194 -6.65 -1.78 23.89
N GLY A 195 -6.29 -3.03 23.57
CA GLY A 195 -7.17 -4.17 23.80
C GLY A 195 -7.52 -4.25 25.29
N GLY A 196 -8.81 -4.27 25.61
CA GLY A 196 -9.30 -4.33 26.98
C GLY A 196 -8.93 -5.64 27.65
N ASN A 197 -7.83 -5.66 28.42
CA ASN A 197 -7.74 -6.45 29.65
C ASN A 197 -6.56 -5.98 30.51
N ARG A 198 -6.84 -5.63 31.76
CA ARG A 198 -5.84 -5.39 32.80
C ARG A 198 -5.07 -6.68 33.05
N ARG A 199 -3.84 -6.82 32.53
CA ARG A 199 -2.78 -7.68 33.10
C ARG A 199 -1.40 -7.29 32.56
N LYS A 200 -0.58 -6.81 33.50
CA LYS A 200 0.89 -6.79 33.63
C LYS A 200 1.76 -6.46 32.40
N ALA A 201 2.31 -5.24 32.45
CA ALA A 201 3.71 -4.88 32.22
C ALA A 201 4.57 -5.89 31.43
N GLU A 202 4.65 -5.67 30.11
CA GLU A 202 5.80 -5.91 29.21
C GLU A 202 5.30 -5.73 27.77
N ASP A 203 4.98 -4.49 27.40
CA ASP A 203 4.89 -4.06 26.01
C ASP A 203 4.85 -2.54 26.02
N ARG A 204 6.02 -1.91 25.90
CA ARG A 204 6.08 -0.50 25.52
C ARG A 204 5.78 -0.45 24.03
N ALA A 205 4.51 -0.61 23.65
CA ALA A 205 4.04 -0.12 22.37
C ALA A 205 4.48 1.35 22.30
N SER A 206 5.26 1.72 21.29
CA SER A 206 5.72 3.09 21.15
C SER A 206 4.49 4.00 21.08
N ASP A 207 4.51 5.17 21.71
CA ASP A 207 3.45 6.19 21.58
C ASP A 207 3.38 6.78 20.15
N GLN A 208 4.06 6.16 19.18
CA GLN A 208 4.14 6.60 17.80
C GLN A 208 2.94 6.10 16.99
N PHE A 209 2.49 6.91 16.06
CA PHE A 209 1.46 6.50 15.10
C PHE A 209 1.94 5.27 14.30
N PRO A 210 1.11 4.22 14.11
CA PRO A 210 1.60 2.94 13.60
C PRO A 210 2.15 3.00 12.18
N TRP A 211 1.56 3.82 11.31
CA TRP A 211 2.01 3.97 9.92
C TRP A 211 3.13 4.99 9.81
N GLN A 212 4.10 4.68 8.97
CA GLN A 212 5.21 5.58 8.64
C GLN A 212 5.44 5.59 7.13
N LEU A 213 5.89 6.73 6.63
CA LEU A 213 6.31 6.94 5.26
C LEU A 213 7.84 7.01 5.23
N TYR A 214 8.44 6.10 4.49
CA TYR A 214 9.89 5.98 4.30
C TYR A 214 10.25 6.47 2.91
N TYR A 215 11.43 7.08 2.80
CA TYR A 215 11.99 7.54 1.54
C TYR A 215 13.34 6.90 1.31
N ARG A 216 13.64 6.57 0.05
CA ARG A 216 15.00 6.25 -0.37
C ARG A 216 15.88 7.49 -0.20
N GLU A 217 17.13 7.29 0.18
CA GLU A 217 18.12 8.37 0.22
C GLU A 217 18.23 9.07 -1.16
N GLY A 218 18.04 10.40 -1.17
CA GLY A 218 18.10 11.23 -2.39
C GLY A 218 16.88 11.15 -3.31
N ALA A 219 15.74 10.63 -2.83
CA ALA A 219 14.45 10.69 -3.53
C ALA A 219 13.78 12.08 -3.48
#